data_AF-A0A1E3I5Q4-F1
#
_entry.id   AF-A0A1E3I5Q4-F1
#
_cell.length_a   1.000
_cell.length_b   1.000
_cell.length_c   1.000
_cell.angle_alpha   90.00
_cell.angle_beta   90.00
_cell.angle_gamma   90.00
#
_symmetry.space_group_name_H-M   'P 1'
#
loop_
_entity.id
_entity.type
_entity.pdbx_description
1 polymer ?
#
loop_
_entity_poly.entity_id
_entity_poly.type
_entity_poly.pdbx_seq_one_letter_code
_entity_poly.pdbx_strand_id
1 'polypeptide(L)'
;MNGREANTPKEFYYVEPEASPLTTMLAHPLLQDPKFVAAAGGLAVLLLFLAFFRREGGSLRRKGPATILLTGPSDGGKTSLFTKLVYNTYPLTHTSIIPSDTTIVLPSPYQDGLSKQIRLVDLPGHPRLIGELKAYVGNATAVVFVVDIQGIIRNASAVAEQLFSILVALANVSARLPPSSTAPQLLLLAHKTDLLVRPNPPSTHCPPDIPESASKLSVERLKSILAREMDRLKTTQGVSGGKVEGIDAVAASSSGFFSRLFSSSAASQQDEEDDETLVWGGKGPFRWEDVEGVEIEWAASGLGAYKSEQNKRERVEEGNGLDSLKEFLWKI
;
A
#
# COMPACT_ATOMS: atom_id res chain seq x y z
N MET A 1 83.59 69.90 -11.25
CA MET A 1 82.26 69.54 -11.79
C MET A 1 82.05 68.05 -11.59
N ASN A 2 80.83 67.72 -11.17
CA ASN A 2 80.21 66.40 -11.10
C ASN A 2 80.55 65.53 -9.88
N GLY A 3 79.79 65.81 -8.81
CA GLY A 3 79.59 64.93 -7.68
C GLY A 3 78.94 63.62 -8.11
N ARG A 4 79.36 62.55 -7.45
CA ARG A 4 78.87 61.18 -7.63
C ARG A 4 77.48 61.07 -7.00
N GLU A 5 76.45 60.83 -7.80
CA GLU A 5 75.15 60.40 -7.30
C GLU A 5 75.25 58.96 -6.81
N ALA A 6 75.03 58.78 -5.51
CA ALA A 6 74.91 57.48 -4.88
C ALA A 6 73.51 56.91 -5.19
N ASN A 7 73.50 55.75 -5.84
CA ASN A 7 72.30 54.99 -6.18
C ASN A 7 71.78 54.30 -4.89
N THR A 8 70.68 54.78 -4.33
CA THR A 8 70.01 54.18 -3.17
C THR A 8 69.08 53.05 -3.62
N PRO A 9 69.16 51.83 -3.04
CA PRO A 9 68.21 50.77 -3.33
C PRO A 9 66.87 51.04 -2.63
N LYS A 10 65.76 50.81 -3.34
CA LYS A 10 64.40 50.85 -2.80
C LYS A 10 64.16 49.59 -1.95
N GLU A 11 63.94 49.77 -0.65
CA GLU A 11 63.46 48.71 0.24
C GLU A 11 62.02 48.31 -0.14
N PHE A 12 61.85 47.06 -0.55
CA PHE A 12 60.54 46.43 -0.67
C PHE A 12 60.15 45.87 0.70
N TYR A 13 59.17 46.49 1.36
CA TYR A 13 58.56 45.93 2.56
C TYR A 13 57.74 44.69 2.18
N TYR A 14 58.27 43.51 2.50
CA TYR A 14 57.47 42.29 2.57
C TYR A 14 56.63 42.36 3.86
N VAL A 15 55.31 42.45 3.71
CA VAL A 15 54.37 42.20 4.82
C VAL A 15 54.11 40.70 4.81
N GLU A 16 54.71 39.96 5.74
CA GLU A 16 54.29 38.59 6.02
C GLU A 16 52.89 38.62 6.65
N PRO A 17 51.92 37.84 6.15
CA PRO A 17 50.69 37.63 6.89
C PRO A 17 51.02 36.75 8.10
N GLU A 18 50.75 37.24 9.31
CA GLU A 18 50.74 36.40 10.52
C GLU A 18 49.69 35.28 10.33
N ALA A 19 50.13 34.14 9.83
CA ALA A 19 49.39 32.90 9.91
C ALA A 19 49.44 32.46 11.37
N SER A 20 48.44 32.87 12.15
CA SER A 20 48.21 32.30 13.47
C SER A 20 48.07 30.78 13.32
N PRO A 21 48.92 29.97 13.96
CA PRO A 21 48.85 28.52 13.81
C PRO A 21 47.55 28.03 14.44
N LEU A 22 46.85 27.10 13.78
CA LEU A 22 45.59 26.48 14.24
C LEU A 22 45.65 25.89 15.66
N THR A 23 46.85 25.79 16.24
CA THR A 23 47.10 25.43 17.64
C THR A 23 46.51 26.44 18.64
N THR A 24 46.36 27.72 18.31
CA THR A 24 45.74 28.70 19.23
C THR A 24 44.23 28.53 19.37
N MET A 25 43.52 27.98 18.37
CA MET A 25 42.09 27.64 18.52
C MET A 25 41.86 26.41 19.40
N LEU A 26 42.81 25.47 19.44
CA LEU A 26 42.76 24.31 20.34
C LEU A 26 43.19 24.65 21.79
N ALA A 27 43.87 25.78 21.98
CA ALA A 27 44.34 26.25 23.28
C ALA A 27 43.36 27.21 23.99
N HIS A 28 42.09 27.23 23.60
CA HIS A 28 41.10 28.01 24.33
C HIS A 28 40.92 27.44 25.76
N PRO A 29 40.93 28.29 26.81
CA PRO A 29 40.90 27.88 28.22
C PRO A 29 39.63 27.10 28.62
N LEU A 30 38.61 27.08 27.76
CA LEU A 30 37.40 26.28 27.94
C LEU A 30 37.62 24.78 27.67
N LEU A 31 38.63 24.39 26.88
CA LEU A 31 38.93 22.99 26.54
C LEU A 31 39.80 22.27 27.58
N GLN A 32 40.33 22.97 28.59
CA GLN A 32 41.15 22.40 29.66
C GLN A 32 40.35 22.06 30.93
N ASP A 33 39.11 22.55 31.06
CA ASP A 33 38.30 22.22 32.21
C ASP A 33 37.80 20.77 32.10
N PRO A 34 38.15 19.87 33.05
CA PRO A 34 37.77 18.46 32.98
C PRO A 34 36.24 18.28 32.97
N LYS A 35 35.50 19.24 33.53
CA LYS A 35 34.04 19.28 33.51
C LYS A 35 33.49 19.63 32.12
N PHE A 36 34.14 20.54 31.39
CA PHE A 36 33.71 20.94 30.05
C PHE A 36 34.00 19.84 29.03
N VAL A 37 35.17 19.21 29.11
CA VAL A 37 35.53 18.06 28.24
C VAL A 37 34.57 16.89 28.46
N ALA A 38 34.23 16.59 29.73
CA ALA A 38 33.26 15.56 30.06
C ALA A 38 31.83 15.90 29.56
N ALA A 39 31.41 17.15 29.69
CA ALA A 39 30.10 17.60 29.20
C ALA A 39 30.00 17.57 27.66
N ALA A 40 31.05 18.03 26.96
CA ALA A 40 31.12 18.00 25.50
C ALA A 40 31.19 16.56 24.97
N GLY A 41 31.98 15.70 25.62
CA GLY A 41 32.02 14.26 25.31
C GLY A 41 30.69 13.56 25.55
N GLY A 42 30.03 13.86 26.67
CA GLY A 42 28.69 13.34 26.98
C GLY A 42 27.63 13.78 25.97
N LEU A 43 27.66 15.05 25.56
CA LEU A 43 26.77 15.56 24.52
C LEU A 43 27.06 14.89 23.17
N ALA A 44 28.33 14.69 22.81
CA ALA A 44 28.70 14.01 21.57
C ALA A 44 28.22 12.55 21.56
N VAL A 45 28.39 11.81 22.65
CA VAL A 45 27.91 10.43 22.80
C VAL A 45 26.37 10.38 22.78
N LEU A 46 25.69 11.32 23.45
CA LEU A 46 24.23 11.42 23.41
C LEU A 46 23.73 11.74 22.00
N LEU A 47 24.39 12.64 21.28
CA LEU A 47 24.05 12.96 19.89
C LEU A 47 24.33 11.78 18.96
N LEU A 48 25.41 11.03 19.18
CA LEU A 48 25.72 9.80 18.45
C LEU A 48 24.68 8.72 18.74
N PHE A 49 24.32 8.51 20.00
CA PHE A 49 23.28 7.58 20.42
C PHE A 49 21.93 7.96 19.81
N LEU A 50 21.55 9.24 19.90
CA LEU A 50 20.31 9.75 19.32
C LEU A 50 20.33 9.70 17.80
N ALA A 51 21.49 9.90 17.15
CA ALA A 51 21.65 9.75 15.71
C ALA A 51 21.61 8.28 15.26
N PHE A 52 22.12 7.36 16.08
CA PHE A 52 22.09 5.91 15.82
C PHE A 52 20.67 5.37 16.00
N PHE A 53 19.98 5.76 17.08
CA PHE A 53 18.57 5.44 17.31
C PHE A 53 17.62 6.13 16.30
N ARG A 54 17.97 7.33 15.80
CA ARG A 54 17.22 7.99 14.71
C ARG A 54 17.48 7.38 13.34
N ARG A 55 18.54 6.58 13.16
CA ARG A 55 18.85 5.95 11.87
C ARG A 55 18.01 4.69 11.59
N GLU A 56 17.47 4.04 12.62
CA GLU A 56 16.52 2.92 12.43
C GLU A 56 15.10 3.41 12.12
N GLY A 57 14.78 4.67 12.42
CA GLY A 57 13.54 5.34 12.00
C GLY A 57 13.66 6.08 10.67
N GLY A 58 14.65 5.72 9.84
CA GLY A 58 14.82 6.27 8.51
C GLY A 58 13.59 5.93 7.68
N SER A 59 12.65 6.88 7.62
CA SER A 59 11.54 6.95 6.69
C SER A 59 11.92 6.19 5.43
N LEU A 60 11.33 5.01 5.22
CA LEU A 60 11.28 4.36 3.93
C LEU A 60 10.46 5.29 3.03
N ARG A 61 11.04 6.42 2.62
CA ARG A 61 10.65 7.11 1.41
C ARG A 61 10.88 6.09 0.32
N ARG A 62 9.82 5.35 -0.03
CA ARG A 62 9.81 4.36 -1.11
C ARG A 62 10.39 5.07 -2.33
N LYS A 63 11.64 4.75 -2.67
CA LYS A 63 12.32 5.29 -3.85
C LYS A 63 11.72 4.58 -5.06
N GLY A 64 10.69 5.18 -5.66
CA GLY A 64 10.06 4.64 -6.86
C GLY A 64 8.62 5.13 -7.06
N PRO A 65 8.01 4.81 -8.21
CA PRO A 65 6.59 5.04 -8.43
C PRO A 65 5.74 4.29 -7.40
N ALA A 66 4.57 4.83 -7.07
CA ALA A 66 3.65 4.17 -6.15
C ALA A 66 3.29 2.78 -6.67
N THR A 67 3.42 1.75 -5.82
CA THR A 67 3.09 0.37 -6.19
C THR A 67 1.67 0.04 -5.75
N ILE A 68 0.86 -0.45 -6.69
CA ILE A 68 -0.54 -0.82 -6.49
C ILE A 68 -0.71 -2.30 -6.82
N LEU A 69 -1.25 -3.05 -5.86
CA LEU A 69 -1.48 -4.49 -6.01
C LEU A 69 -2.93 -4.76 -6.39
N LEU A 70 -3.17 -5.46 -7.49
CA LEU A 70 -4.48 -6.05 -7.80
C LEU A 70 -4.53 -7.44 -7.20
N THR A 71 -5.51 -7.68 -6.33
CA THR A 71 -5.72 -8.97 -5.65
C THR A 71 -7.20 -9.24 -5.47
N GLY A 72 -7.56 -10.45 -5.03
CA GLY A 72 -8.95 -10.90 -4.90
C GLY A 72 -9.22 -12.27 -5.54
N PRO A 73 -10.46 -12.78 -5.43
CA PRO A 73 -10.84 -14.11 -5.92
C PRO A 73 -10.49 -14.32 -7.39
N SER A 74 -10.18 -15.56 -7.79
CA SER A 74 -9.75 -15.91 -9.16
C SER A 74 -10.66 -15.33 -10.25
N ASP A 75 -11.97 -15.35 -10.03
CA ASP A 75 -12.98 -14.99 -11.02
C ASP A 75 -13.37 -13.50 -10.97
N GLY A 76 -12.69 -12.71 -10.13
CA GLY A 76 -12.95 -11.28 -9.94
C GLY A 76 -12.66 -10.41 -11.16
N GLY A 77 -11.92 -10.89 -12.17
CA GLY A 77 -11.59 -10.11 -13.38
C GLY A 77 -10.31 -9.28 -13.29
N LYS A 78 -9.45 -9.57 -12.31
CA LYS A 78 -8.15 -8.88 -12.06
C LYS A 78 -7.29 -8.76 -13.32
N THR A 79 -7.06 -9.85 -14.03
CA THR A 79 -6.24 -9.89 -15.25
C THR A 79 -6.85 -9.06 -16.38
N SER A 80 -8.18 -9.11 -16.55
CA SER A 80 -8.88 -8.30 -17.55
C SER A 80 -8.78 -6.81 -17.25
N LEU A 81 -8.90 -6.45 -15.97
CA LEU A 81 -8.74 -5.09 -15.49
C LEU A 81 -7.30 -4.60 -15.67
N PHE A 82 -6.30 -5.42 -15.29
CA PHE A 82 -4.88 -5.13 -15.52
C PHE A 82 -4.61 -4.88 -17.00
N THR A 83 -5.07 -5.78 -17.87
CA THR A 83 -4.83 -5.68 -19.31
C THR A 83 -5.49 -4.44 -19.91
N LYS A 84 -6.68 -4.08 -19.44
CA LYS A 84 -7.35 -2.84 -19.86
C LYS A 84 -6.60 -1.59 -19.39
N LEU A 85 -6.09 -1.56 -18.15
CA LEU A 85 -5.32 -0.42 -17.65
C LEU A 85 -3.97 -0.26 -18.36
N VAL A 86 -3.29 -1.36 -18.67
CA VAL A 86 -1.94 -1.33 -19.26
C VAL A 86 -1.97 -1.14 -20.78
N TYR A 87 -2.80 -1.93 -21.48
CA TYR A 87 -2.76 -2.04 -22.94
C TYR A 87 -3.98 -1.41 -23.64
N ASN A 88 -4.87 -0.78 -22.87
CA ASN A 88 -6.21 -0.34 -23.32
C ASN A 88 -6.99 -1.41 -24.10
N THR A 89 -6.69 -2.69 -23.85
CA THR A 89 -7.23 -3.83 -24.59
C THR A 89 -7.96 -4.76 -23.63
N TYR A 90 -9.05 -5.37 -24.08
CA TYR A 90 -9.85 -6.31 -23.30
C TYR A 90 -9.85 -7.69 -23.94
N PRO A 91 -8.77 -8.49 -23.80
CA PRO A 91 -8.77 -9.87 -24.30
C PRO A 91 -9.57 -10.79 -23.36
N LEU A 92 -9.99 -11.94 -23.88
CA LEU A 92 -10.45 -13.06 -23.05
C LEU A 92 -9.25 -13.55 -22.23
N THR A 93 -9.28 -13.36 -20.91
CA THR A 93 -8.17 -13.77 -20.03
C THR A 93 -8.48 -15.11 -19.36
N HIS A 94 -7.47 -15.97 -19.28
CA HIS A 94 -7.48 -17.14 -18.40
C HIS A 94 -6.80 -16.77 -17.07
N THR A 95 -7.03 -17.58 -16.03
CA THR A 95 -6.45 -17.37 -14.69
C THR A 95 -4.93 -17.16 -14.75
N SER A 96 -4.42 -15.99 -14.31
CA SER A 96 -2.98 -15.71 -14.20
C SER A 96 -2.30 -16.79 -13.33
N ILE A 97 -1.29 -17.47 -13.87
CA ILE A 97 -0.44 -18.43 -13.14
C ILE A 97 0.82 -17.72 -12.59
N ILE A 98 1.21 -16.59 -13.19
CA ILE A 98 2.42 -15.81 -12.87
C ILE A 98 2.01 -14.36 -12.55
N PRO A 99 2.57 -13.73 -11.50
CA PRO A 99 2.29 -12.33 -11.20
C PRO A 99 2.80 -11.43 -12.33
N SER A 100 1.95 -10.51 -12.81
CA SER A 100 2.31 -9.56 -13.88
C SER A 100 2.62 -8.20 -13.27
N ASP A 101 3.80 -7.65 -13.56
CA ASP A 101 4.28 -6.36 -13.05
C ASP A 101 4.51 -5.41 -14.22
N THR A 102 3.87 -4.23 -14.20
CA THR A 102 4.09 -3.21 -15.23
C THR A 102 3.95 -1.81 -14.64
N THR A 103 4.82 -0.89 -15.07
CA THR A 103 4.69 0.54 -14.76
C THR A 103 3.84 1.21 -15.83
N ILE A 104 2.75 1.85 -15.41
CA ILE A 104 1.83 2.60 -16.27
C ILE A 104 1.96 4.10 -16.02
N VAL A 105 1.65 4.89 -17.05
CA VAL A 105 1.53 6.34 -16.97
C VAL A 105 0.04 6.67 -16.97
N LEU A 106 -0.48 7.13 -15.83
CA LEU A 106 -1.86 7.57 -15.71
C LEU A 106 -1.96 9.06 -16.08
N PRO A 107 -2.83 9.44 -17.02
CA PRO A 107 -3.14 10.84 -17.26
C PRO A 107 -4.02 11.40 -16.12
N SER A 108 -3.89 12.68 -15.84
CA SER A 108 -4.72 13.37 -14.87
C SER A 108 -6.20 13.36 -15.30
N PRO A 109 -7.14 13.10 -14.36
CA PRO A 109 -8.56 13.22 -14.64
C PRO A 109 -9.01 14.67 -14.85
N TYR A 110 -8.19 15.66 -14.45
CA TYR A 110 -8.57 17.09 -14.46
C TYR A 110 -8.21 17.84 -15.76
N GLN A 111 -7.80 17.13 -16.81
CA GLN A 111 -7.42 17.71 -18.12
C GLN A 111 -6.35 18.82 -18.02
N ASP A 112 -5.51 18.77 -16.99
CA ASP A 112 -4.42 19.71 -16.71
C ASP A 112 -3.11 19.35 -17.45
N GLY A 113 -3.12 18.25 -18.20
CA GLY A 113 -1.95 17.72 -18.93
C GLY A 113 -0.91 17.03 -18.04
N LEU A 114 -1.19 16.85 -16.75
CA LEU A 114 -0.30 16.13 -15.82
C LEU A 114 -0.42 14.62 -16.03
N SER A 115 0.66 13.91 -15.73
CA SER A 115 0.69 12.45 -15.74
C SER A 115 1.50 11.90 -14.56
N LYS A 116 1.11 10.72 -14.09
CA LYS A 116 1.68 10.07 -12.91
C LYS A 116 2.11 8.66 -13.26
N GLN A 117 3.31 8.28 -12.83
CA GLN A 117 3.81 6.91 -13.00
C GLN A 117 3.41 6.06 -11.79
N ILE A 118 2.78 4.92 -12.07
CA ILE A 118 2.34 3.97 -11.07
C ILE A 118 2.78 2.57 -11.49
N ARG A 119 3.32 1.80 -10.54
CA ARG A 119 3.63 0.39 -10.75
C ARG A 119 2.42 -0.45 -10.38
N LEU A 120 1.82 -1.12 -11.36
CA LEU A 120 0.68 -2.00 -11.18
C LEU A 120 1.15 -3.45 -11.18
N VAL A 121 0.73 -4.21 -10.17
CA VAL A 121 1.07 -5.63 -10.03
C VAL A 121 -0.21 -6.46 -9.95
N ASP A 122 -0.45 -7.32 -10.93
CA ASP A 122 -1.51 -8.34 -10.89
C ASP A 122 -1.03 -9.55 -10.12
N LEU A 123 -1.64 -9.80 -8.95
CA LEU A 123 -1.37 -10.98 -8.16
C LEU A 123 -2.40 -12.08 -8.43
N PRO A 124 -1.94 -13.32 -8.67
CA PRO A 124 -2.83 -14.44 -8.95
C PRO A 124 -3.69 -14.77 -7.72
N GLY A 125 -5.02 -14.88 -7.92
CA GLY A 125 -6.00 -15.07 -6.85
C GLY A 125 -6.07 -16.49 -6.26
N HIS A 126 -5.07 -17.34 -6.50
CA HIS A 126 -5.05 -18.72 -6.02
C HIS A 126 -4.48 -18.79 -4.60
N PRO A 127 -5.12 -19.50 -3.64
CA PRO A 127 -4.71 -19.53 -2.24
C PRO A 127 -3.24 -19.89 -1.97
N ARG A 128 -2.59 -20.64 -2.86
CA ARG A 128 -1.17 -21.02 -2.74
C ARG A 128 -0.20 -19.85 -2.95
N LEU A 129 -0.63 -18.77 -3.60
CA LEU A 129 0.20 -17.61 -3.94
C LEU A 129 0.01 -16.45 -2.93
N ILE A 130 -0.81 -16.67 -1.89
CA ILE A 130 -0.95 -15.78 -0.72
C ILE A 130 0.37 -15.69 0.07
N GLY A 131 1.23 -16.71 0.01
CA GLY A 131 2.57 -16.63 0.61
C GLY A 131 3.45 -15.54 -0.03
N GLU A 132 3.32 -15.34 -1.34
CA GLU A 132 4.05 -14.30 -2.09
C GLU A 132 3.47 -12.90 -1.83
N LEU A 133 2.17 -12.80 -1.50
CA LEU A 133 1.51 -11.54 -1.14
C LEU A 133 2.27 -10.77 -0.06
N LYS A 134 2.86 -11.46 0.95
CA LYS A 134 3.63 -10.81 2.01
C LYS A 134 4.84 -10.03 1.49
N ALA A 135 5.53 -10.57 0.47
CA ALA A 135 6.67 -9.91 -0.17
C ALA A 135 6.25 -8.66 -0.96
N TYR A 136 5.07 -8.70 -1.59
CA TYR A 136 4.55 -7.58 -2.37
C TYR A 136 3.90 -6.50 -1.49
N VAL A 137 3.17 -6.89 -0.43
CA VAL A 137 2.44 -5.97 0.46
C VAL A 137 3.38 -5.04 1.22
N GLY A 138 4.57 -5.50 1.63
CA GLY A 138 5.56 -4.63 2.27
C GLY A 138 6.03 -3.45 1.40
N ASN A 139 5.97 -3.59 0.08
CA ASN A 139 6.35 -2.55 -0.88
C ASN A 139 5.15 -1.81 -1.50
N ALA A 140 3.92 -2.23 -1.18
CA ALA A 140 2.71 -1.65 -1.75
C ALA A 140 2.36 -0.33 -1.07
N THR A 141 1.96 0.66 -1.88
CA THR A 141 1.32 1.87 -1.38
C THR A 141 -0.18 1.64 -1.20
N ALA A 142 -0.79 0.90 -2.12
CA ALA A 142 -2.20 0.58 -2.07
C ALA A 142 -2.50 -0.82 -2.60
N VAL A 143 -3.63 -1.36 -2.19
CA VAL A 143 -4.17 -2.64 -2.62
C VAL A 143 -5.57 -2.43 -3.18
N VAL A 144 -5.84 -2.98 -4.36
CA VAL A 144 -7.18 -3.03 -4.96
C VAL A 144 -7.67 -4.47 -4.88
N PHE A 145 -8.66 -4.71 -4.05
CA PHE A 145 -9.32 -5.99 -3.90
C PHE A 145 -10.53 -6.08 -4.84
N VAL A 146 -10.37 -6.80 -5.94
CA VAL A 146 -11.35 -6.89 -7.02
C VAL A 146 -12.31 -8.05 -6.76
N VAL A 147 -13.59 -7.75 -6.62
CA VAL A 147 -14.63 -8.73 -6.33
C VAL A 147 -15.70 -8.72 -7.41
N ASP A 148 -16.04 -9.90 -7.93
CA ASP A 148 -17.22 -10.06 -8.80
C ASP A 148 -18.50 -9.90 -7.97
N ILE A 149 -19.26 -8.84 -8.25
CA ILE A 149 -20.47 -8.51 -7.50
C ILE A 149 -21.62 -9.52 -7.68
N GLN A 150 -21.64 -10.29 -8.78
CA GLN A 150 -22.61 -11.38 -8.95
C GLN A 150 -22.09 -12.66 -8.30
N GLY A 151 -20.79 -12.92 -8.45
CA GLY A 151 -20.13 -14.09 -7.90
C GLY A 151 -20.08 -14.12 -6.37
N ILE A 152 -20.04 -12.95 -5.72
CA ILE A 152 -19.90 -12.86 -4.26
C ILE A 152 -21.02 -13.59 -3.51
N ILE A 153 -22.25 -13.62 -4.03
CA ILE A 153 -23.40 -14.29 -3.37
C ILE A 153 -23.10 -15.78 -3.10
N ARG A 154 -22.35 -16.42 -4.00
CA ARG A 154 -22.02 -17.85 -3.91
C ARG A 154 -20.75 -18.11 -3.11
N ASN A 155 -19.79 -17.18 -3.17
CA ASN A 155 -18.43 -17.37 -2.67
C ASN A 155 -18.09 -16.45 -1.50
N ALA A 156 -19.08 -15.83 -0.85
CA ALA A 156 -18.89 -14.78 0.15
C ALA A 156 -17.92 -15.17 1.27
N SER A 157 -18.03 -16.39 1.81
CA SER A 157 -17.15 -16.91 2.87
C SER A 157 -15.68 -16.93 2.43
N ALA A 158 -15.38 -17.50 1.27
CA ALA A 158 -14.01 -17.59 0.76
C ALA A 158 -13.44 -16.20 0.43
N VAL A 159 -14.26 -15.30 -0.11
CA VAL A 159 -13.87 -13.91 -0.38
C VAL A 159 -13.55 -13.17 0.92
N ALA A 160 -14.36 -13.36 1.97
CA ALA A 160 -14.14 -12.75 3.28
C ALA A 160 -12.86 -13.28 3.96
N GLU A 161 -12.58 -14.58 3.88
CA GLU A 161 -11.33 -15.18 4.40
C GLU A 161 -10.09 -14.60 3.70
N GLN A 162 -10.15 -14.45 2.37
CA GLN A 162 -9.08 -13.83 1.60
C GLN A 162 -8.91 -12.35 1.96
N LEU A 163 -10.01 -11.62 2.09
CA LEU A 163 -9.99 -10.20 2.48
C LEU A 163 -9.40 -10.02 3.89
N PHE A 164 -9.83 -10.84 4.84
CA PHE A 164 -9.30 -10.81 6.20
C PHE A 164 -7.78 -11.02 6.22
N SER A 165 -7.28 -11.99 5.47
CA SER A 165 -5.85 -12.24 5.33
C SER A 165 -5.07 -11.02 4.81
N ILE A 166 -5.68 -10.24 3.89
CA ILE A 166 -5.10 -9.00 3.37
C ILE A 166 -5.14 -7.88 4.41
N LEU A 167 -6.26 -7.72 5.12
CA LEU A 167 -6.40 -6.72 6.18
C LEU A 167 -5.34 -6.91 7.27
N VAL A 168 -5.15 -8.14 7.74
CA VAL A 168 -4.09 -8.49 8.71
C VAL A 168 -2.70 -8.15 8.13
N ALA A 169 -2.44 -8.48 6.87
CA ALA A 169 -1.16 -8.18 6.25
C ALA A 169 -0.90 -6.66 6.16
N LEU A 170 -1.92 -5.87 5.85
CA LEU A 170 -1.82 -4.41 5.76
C LEU A 170 -1.70 -3.74 7.12
N ALA A 171 -2.47 -4.20 8.12
CA ALA A 171 -2.37 -3.72 9.50
C ALA A 171 -0.97 -3.99 10.09
N ASN A 172 -0.42 -5.19 9.86
CA ASN A 172 0.95 -5.54 10.25
C ASN A 172 2.00 -4.65 9.58
N VAL A 173 1.80 -4.30 8.30
CA VAL A 173 2.66 -3.33 7.64
C VAL A 173 2.51 -1.98 8.35
N SER A 174 1.28 -1.48 8.54
CA SER A 174 1.02 -0.21 9.24
C SER A 174 1.65 -0.13 10.63
N ALA A 175 1.57 -1.19 11.43
CA ALA A 175 2.16 -1.25 12.78
C ALA A 175 3.69 -1.11 12.77
N ARG A 176 4.35 -1.53 11.68
CA ARG A 176 5.80 -1.39 11.50
C ARG A 176 6.21 -0.04 10.91
N LEU A 177 5.26 0.73 10.36
CA LEU A 177 5.57 2.04 9.82
C LEU A 177 5.68 3.08 10.95
N PRO A 178 6.54 4.12 10.79
CA PRO A 178 6.57 5.23 11.72
C PRO A 178 5.21 5.94 11.80
N PRO A 179 4.86 6.53 12.96
CA PRO A 179 3.57 7.22 13.15
C PRO A 179 3.37 8.44 12.24
N SER A 180 4.41 8.91 11.56
CA SER A 180 4.37 10.00 10.58
C SER A 180 4.11 9.53 9.15
N SER A 181 4.05 8.22 8.89
CA SER A 181 3.81 7.68 7.56
C SER A 181 2.32 7.50 7.27
N THR A 182 1.94 7.65 6.01
CA THR A 182 0.59 7.36 5.53
C THR A 182 0.27 5.88 5.72
N ALA A 183 -0.93 5.60 6.23
CA ALA A 183 -1.47 4.25 6.29
C ALA A 183 -1.60 3.65 4.89
N PRO A 184 -1.49 2.32 4.73
CA PRO A 184 -1.78 1.66 3.47
C PRO A 184 -3.26 1.82 3.08
N GLN A 185 -3.51 2.09 1.80
CA GLN A 185 -4.87 2.23 1.26
C GLN A 185 -5.37 0.91 0.68
N LEU A 186 -6.62 0.56 0.97
CA LEU A 186 -7.31 -0.61 0.45
C LEU A 186 -8.59 -0.19 -0.28
N LEU A 187 -8.64 -0.39 -1.59
CA LEU A 187 -9.85 -0.22 -2.38
C LEU A 187 -10.59 -1.56 -2.49
N LEU A 188 -11.82 -1.61 -1.98
CA LEU A 188 -12.75 -2.70 -2.22
C LEU A 188 -13.55 -2.39 -3.49
N LEU A 189 -13.21 -3.08 -4.59
CA LEU A 189 -13.77 -2.81 -5.91
C LEU A 189 -14.87 -3.82 -6.25
N ALA A 190 -16.12 -3.36 -6.32
CA ALA A 190 -17.24 -4.09 -6.87
C ALA A 190 -17.14 -4.13 -8.41
N HIS A 191 -16.60 -5.21 -8.95
CA HIS A 191 -16.39 -5.39 -10.38
C HIS A 191 -17.56 -6.09 -11.06
N LYS A 192 -17.64 -5.93 -12.39
CA LYS A 192 -18.73 -6.43 -13.26
C LYS A 192 -20.10 -5.84 -12.92
N THR A 193 -20.12 -4.60 -12.41
CA THR A 193 -21.37 -3.89 -12.09
C THR A 193 -22.25 -3.69 -13.33
N ASP A 194 -21.65 -3.59 -14.50
CA ASP A 194 -22.34 -3.54 -15.79
C ASP A 194 -23.23 -4.76 -16.04
N LEU A 195 -22.95 -5.91 -15.42
CA LEU A 195 -23.78 -7.10 -15.57
C LEU A 195 -25.03 -7.07 -14.66
N LEU A 196 -25.03 -6.25 -13.61
CA LEU A 196 -26.19 -6.11 -12.70
C LEU A 196 -27.31 -5.28 -13.32
N VAL A 197 -26.95 -4.32 -14.16
CA VAL A 197 -27.90 -3.45 -14.84
C VAL A 197 -27.66 -3.62 -16.32
N ARG A 198 -28.58 -4.29 -17.03
CA ARG A 198 -28.55 -4.35 -18.49
C ARG A 198 -29.19 -3.08 -19.03
N PRO A 199 -28.41 -2.11 -19.53
CA PRO A 199 -29.01 -0.98 -20.22
C PRO A 199 -29.78 -1.48 -21.44
N ASN A 200 -30.93 -0.87 -21.70
CA ASN A 200 -31.70 -1.07 -22.92
C ASN A 200 -31.84 0.30 -23.60
N PRO A 201 -31.17 0.54 -24.75
CA PRO A 201 -30.34 -0.39 -25.53
C PRO A 201 -29.00 -0.74 -24.85
N PRO A 202 -28.37 -1.89 -25.21
CA PRO A 202 -27.08 -2.29 -24.67
C PRO A 202 -26.00 -1.25 -24.98
N SER A 203 -25.14 -0.95 -24.02
CA SER A 203 -24.07 0.03 -24.18
C SER A 203 -23.10 -0.41 -25.28
N THR A 204 -22.78 0.53 -26.17
CA THR A 204 -21.77 0.35 -27.21
C THR A 204 -20.37 0.70 -26.70
N HIS A 205 -20.23 1.36 -25.55
CA HIS A 205 -18.94 1.82 -25.01
C HIS A 205 -18.18 0.71 -24.25
N CYS A 206 -16.84 0.72 -24.33
CA CYS A 206 -15.95 -0.21 -23.61
C CYS A 206 -14.76 0.55 -23.00
N PRO A 207 -14.82 0.95 -21.71
CA PRO A 207 -15.79 0.55 -20.68
C PRO A 207 -17.21 1.10 -20.91
N PRO A 208 -18.25 0.41 -20.41
CA PRO A 208 -19.65 0.82 -20.53
C PRO A 208 -19.99 1.96 -19.58
N ASP A 209 -21.08 2.68 -19.89
CA ASP A 209 -21.69 3.62 -18.95
C ASP A 209 -22.49 2.87 -17.88
N ILE A 210 -22.06 3.04 -16.65
CA ILE A 210 -22.67 2.50 -15.45
C ILE A 210 -23.50 3.62 -14.83
N PRO A 211 -24.83 3.43 -14.67
CA PRO A 211 -25.66 4.38 -13.94
C PRO A 211 -25.16 4.54 -12.50
N GLU A 212 -25.17 5.77 -11.98
CA GLU A 212 -24.71 6.06 -10.62
C GLU A 212 -25.47 5.24 -9.56
N SER A 213 -26.77 4.99 -9.79
CA SER A 213 -27.60 4.13 -8.94
C SER A 213 -27.11 2.67 -8.91
N ALA A 214 -26.63 2.14 -10.04
CA ALA A 214 -26.08 0.80 -10.15
C ALA A 214 -24.73 0.69 -9.42
N SER A 215 -23.90 1.71 -9.55
CA SER A 215 -22.63 1.83 -8.84
C SER A 215 -22.84 1.83 -7.32
N LYS A 216 -23.70 2.73 -6.81
CA LYS A 216 -24.04 2.82 -5.38
C LYS A 216 -24.59 1.50 -4.84
N LEU A 217 -25.56 0.91 -5.53
CA LEU A 217 -26.16 -0.36 -5.13
C LEU A 217 -25.16 -1.52 -5.14
N SER A 218 -24.19 -1.52 -6.05
CA SER A 218 -23.12 -2.54 -6.07
C SER A 218 -22.21 -2.41 -4.86
N VAL A 219 -21.81 -1.19 -4.53
CA VAL A 219 -20.98 -0.90 -3.35
C VAL A 219 -21.71 -1.26 -2.07
N GLU A 220 -22.97 -0.87 -1.92
CA GLU A 220 -23.78 -1.20 -0.73
C GLU A 220 -23.98 -2.72 -0.57
N ARG A 221 -24.22 -3.44 -1.66
CA ARG A 221 -24.30 -4.91 -1.66
C ARG A 221 -22.99 -5.55 -1.26
N LEU A 222 -21.87 -5.10 -1.83
CA LEU A 222 -20.54 -5.60 -1.47
C LEU A 222 -20.25 -5.37 0.01
N LYS A 223 -20.49 -4.14 0.50
CA LYS A 223 -20.25 -3.73 1.89
C LYS A 223 -21.07 -4.55 2.88
N SER A 224 -22.36 -4.74 2.61
CA SER A 224 -23.27 -5.50 3.49
C SER A 224 -22.98 -7.00 3.51
N ILE A 225 -22.71 -7.62 2.36
CA ILE A 225 -22.39 -9.05 2.28
C ILE A 225 -21.07 -9.33 3.00
N LEU A 226 -20.03 -8.54 2.73
CA LEU A 226 -18.75 -8.71 3.40
C LEU A 226 -18.84 -8.42 4.89
N ALA A 227 -19.58 -7.39 5.34
CA ALA A 227 -19.76 -7.12 6.77
C ALA A 227 -20.33 -8.34 7.50
N ARG A 228 -21.35 -8.99 6.92
CA ARG A 228 -21.97 -10.18 7.50
C ARG A 228 -21.02 -11.37 7.58
N GLU A 229 -20.22 -11.62 6.53
CA GLU A 229 -19.26 -12.72 6.56
C GLU A 229 -18.06 -12.41 7.46
N MET A 230 -17.63 -11.16 7.56
CA MET A 230 -16.59 -10.74 8.52
C MET A 230 -17.07 -10.89 9.97
N ASP A 231 -18.33 -10.54 10.26
CA ASP A 231 -18.95 -10.77 11.56
C ASP A 231 -19.00 -12.27 11.90
N ARG A 232 -19.40 -13.09 10.91
CA ARG A 232 -19.34 -14.55 11.02
C ARG A 232 -17.91 -15.03 11.32
N LEU A 233 -16.90 -14.55 10.58
CA LEU A 233 -15.50 -14.91 10.81
C LEU A 233 -15.06 -14.55 12.24
N LYS A 234 -15.38 -13.34 12.70
CA LYS A 234 -15.09 -12.86 14.07
C LYS A 234 -15.72 -13.77 15.13
N THR A 235 -16.94 -14.26 14.91
CA THR A 235 -17.58 -15.23 15.82
C THR A 235 -16.94 -16.62 15.79
N THR A 236 -16.51 -17.09 14.61
CA THR A 236 -15.90 -18.42 14.45
C THR A 236 -14.45 -18.48 14.91
N GLN A 237 -13.72 -17.37 14.87
CA GLN A 237 -12.29 -17.31 15.20
C GLN A 237 -12.00 -17.02 16.68
N GLY A 238 -12.99 -16.61 17.48
CA GLY A 238 -12.86 -16.69 18.94
C GLY A 238 -12.65 -15.39 19.70
N VAL A 239 -13.19 -14.24 19.25
CA VAL A 239 -13.34 -13.07 20.15
C VAL A 239 -14.42 -13.30 21.23
N SER A 240 -15.18 -14.40 21.14
CA SER A 240 -16.00 -14.93 22.23
C SER A 240 -15.28 -16.09 22.91
N GLY A 241 -14.52 -15.78 23.96
CA GLY A 241 -14.10 -16.74 24.99
C GLY A 241 -15.31 -17.28 25.77
N GLY A 242 -16.21 -17.96 25.08
CA GLY A 242 -17.28 -18.77 25.64
C GLY A 242 -16.80 -20.21 25.71
N LYS A 243 -16.50 -20.68 26.92
CA LYS A 243 -16.27 -22.09 27.25
C LYS A 243 -17.45 -22.93 26.75
N VAL A 244 -17.36 -23.51 25.55
CA VAL A 244 -18.33 -24.51 25.06
C VAL A 244 -17.85 -25.87 25.57
N GLU A 245 -18.28 -26.19 26.79
CA GLU A 245 -18.30 -27.55 27.30
C GLU A 245 -19.36 -28.34 26.53
N GLY A 246 -18.93 -29.43 25.89
CA GLY A 246 -19.78 -30.50 25.37
C GLY A 246 -20.30 -30.25 23.96
N ILE A 247 -19.69 -30.89 22.96
CA ILE A 247 -20.17 -32.14 22.34
C ILE A 247 -19.22 -32.55 21.21
N ASP A 248 -18.63 -33.74 21.37
CA ASP A 248 -18.13 -34.65 20.31
C ASP A 248 -17.30 -34.04 19.17
N ALA A 249 -16.02 -33.75 19.46
CA ALA A 249 -15.04 -33.41 18.44
C ALA A 249 -14.55 -34.66 17.71
N VAL A 250 -15.18 -34.97 16.57
CA VAL A 250 -14.46 -35.69 15.51
C VAL A 250 -13.32 -34.78 15.07
N ALA A 251 -12.08 -35.24 15.27
CA ALA A 251 -10.87 -34.53 14.91
C ALA A 251 -10.81 -34.25 13.40
N ALA A 252 -11.41 -33.15 12.96
CA ALA A 252 -11.06 -32.52 11.71
C ALA A 252 -9.77 -31.74 11.96
N SER A 253 -8.66 -32.24 11.39
CA SER A 253 -7.34 -31.62 11.47
C SER A 253 -7.27 -30.32 10.65
N SER A 254 -8.07 -29.32 10.98
CA SER A 254 -7.88 -27.95 10.52
C SER A 254 -7.06 -27.19 11.55
N SER A 255 -5.84 -27.66 11.83
CA SER A 255 -4.85 -26.78 12.45
C SER A 255 -4.70 -25.58 11.53
N GLY A 256 -5.13 -24.41 12.01
CA GLY A 256 -5.42 -23.23 11.23
C GLY A 256 -4.40 -22.96 10.13
N PHE A 257 -4.90 -22.72 8.92
CA PHE A 257 -4.11 -22.17 7.82
C PHE A 257 -3.33 -20.91 8.26
N PHE A 258 -3.89 -20.14 9.20
CA PHE A 258 -3.28 -18.96 9.81
C PHE A 258 -2.02 -19.29 10.62
N SER A 259 -2.05 -20.27 11.53
CA SER A 259 -0.86 -20.61 12.34
C SER A 259 0.34 -21.02 11.48
N ARG A 260 0.10 -21.66 10.32
CA ARG A 260 1.17 -21.99 9.37
C ARG A 260 1.66 -20.80 8.54
N LEU A 261 0.80 -19.81 8.30
CA LEU A 261 1.16 -18.62 7.53
C LEU A 261 1.98 -17.62 8.37
N PHE A 262 1.77 -17.57 9.70
CA PHE A 262 2.38 -16.57 10.60
C PHE A 262 3.45 -17.12 11.56
N SER A 263 3.62 -18.44 11.69
CA SER A 263 4.62 -19.10 12.56
C SER A 263 6.11 -18.92 12.17
N SER A 264 6.47 -18.04 11.23
CA SER A 264 7.89 -17.87 10.84
C SER A 264 8.72 -17.00 11.77
N SER A 265 8.18 -16.55 12.91
CA SER A 265 8.96 -15.94 14.00
C SER A 265 8.44 -16.45 15.34
N ALA A 266 9.26 -17.19 16.06
CA ALA A 266 8.98 -17.59 17.44
C ALA A 266 8.89 -16.33 18.32
N ALA A 267 7.67 -15.92 18.65
CA ALA A 267 7.36 -15.00 19.74
C ALA A 267 6.00 -15.41 20.35
N SER A 268 5.89 -15.17 21.65
CA SER A 268 4.84 -15.49 22.61
C SER A 268 3.39 -15.53 22.11
N GLN A 269 2.65 -16.57 22.51
CA GLN A 269 1.19 -16.73 22.36
C GLN A 269 0.33 -15.59 22.97
N GLN A 270 0.93 -14.60 23.62
CA GLN A 270 0.25 -13.42 24.15
C GLN A 270 0.20 -12.25 23.16
N ASP A 271 1.16 -12.15 22.23
CA ASP A 271 1.20 -11.04 21.26
C ASP A 271 0.22 -11.27 20.09
N GLU A 272 -0.18 -12.53 19.82
CA GLU A 272 -1.07 -12.89 18.72
C GLU A 272 -2.55 -12.52 18.95
N GLU A 273 -3.06 -12.60 20.19
CA GLU A 273 -4.42 -12.14 20.51
C GLU A 273 -4.55 -10.62 20.39
N ASP A 274 -3.49 -9.87 20.73
CA ASP A 274 -3.47 -8.42 20.65
C ASP A 274 -3.45 -7.94 19.19
N ASP A 275 -2.64 -8.57 18.33
CA ASP A 275 -2.57 -8.25 16.89
C ASP A 275 -3.90 -8.54 16.16
N GLU A 276 -4.63 -9.60 16.54
CA GLU A 276 -5.94 -9.90 15.95
C GLU A 276 -7.01 -8.92 16.44
N THR A 277 -7.06 -8.54 17.71
CA THR A 277 -8.03 -7.54 18.20
C THR A 277 -7.82 -6.16 17.55
N LEU A 278 -6.60 -5.87 17.10
CA LEU A 278 -6.23 -4.62 16.44
C LEU A 278 -6.82 -4.49 15.01
N VAL A 279 -7.11 -5.60 14.32
CA VAL A 279 -7.50 -5.59 12.90
C VAL A 279 -9.01 -5.35 12.68
N TRP A 280 -9.87 -5.76 13.61
CA TRP A 280 -11.34 -5.73 13.46
C TRP A 280 -12.07 -5.25 14.72
N GLY A 281 -11.34 -4.55 15.58
CA GLY A 281 -11.81 -3.94 16.80
C GLY A 281 -12.17 -4.91 17.91
N GLY A 282 -12.42 -4.35 19.09
CA GLY A 282 -12.76 -5.09 20.31
C GLY A 282 -14.07 -5.89 20.24
N LYS A 283 -14.55 -6.34 21.41
CA LYS A 283 -15.75 -7.19 21.50
C LYS A 283 -17.00 -6.49 20.95
N GLY A 284 -17.70 -7.16 20.04
CA GLY A 284 -18.93 -6.64 19.42
C GLY A 284 -19.09 -7.06 17.96
N PRO A 285 -20.22 -6.69 17.33
CA PRO A 285 -20.45 -6.95 15.91
C PRO A 285 -19.39 -6.25 15.07
N PHE A 286 -18.99 -6.86 13.97
CA PHE A 286 -18.01 -6.26 13.07
C PHE A 286 -18.52 -4.95 12.44
N ARG A 287 -17.67 -3.92 12.46
CA ARG A 287 -17.89 -2.65 11.77
C ARG A 287 -16.65 -2.30 10.97
N TRP A 288 -16.84 -1.71 9.79
CA TRP A 288 -15.74 -1.31 8.92
C TRP A 288 -14.94 -0.16 9.52
N GLU A 289 -15.57 0.64 10.36
CA GLU A 289 -14.97 1.78 11.05
C GLU A 289 -14.03 1.34 12.19
N ASP A 290 -14.15 0.09 12.66
CA ASP A 290 -13.32 -0.47 13.72
C ASP A 290 -12.00 -1.08 13.18
N VAL A 291 -11.79 -1.06 11.86
CA VAL A 291 -10.56 -1.56 11.24
C VAL A 291 -9.46 -0.50 11.40
N GLU A 292 -8.46 -0.79 12.22
CA GLU A 292 -7.33 0.12 12.44
C GLU A 292 -6.16 -0.16 11.49
N GLY A 293 -5.37 0.88 11.21
CA GLY A 293 -4.14 0.76 10.42
C GLY A 293 -4.33 0.61 8.90
N VAL A 294 -5.56 0.64 8.38
CA VAL A 294 -5.84 0.53 6.94
C VAL A 294 -6.93 1.54 6.54
N GLU A 295 -6.67 2.35 5.50
CA GLU A 295 -7.67 3.26 4.96
C GLU A 295 -8.49 2.53 3.89
N ILE A 296 -9.78 2.26 4.16
CA ILE A 296 -10.65 1.51 3.26
C ILE A 296 -11.50 2.44 2.41
N GLU A 297 -11.38 2.32 1.08
CA GLU A 297 -12.20 3.01 0.09
C GLU A 297 -13.05 2.01 -0.69
N TRP A 298 -14.18 2.45 -1.25
CA TRP A 298 -15.12 1.59 -1.98
C TRP A 298 -15.42 2.17 -3.35
N ALA A 299 -15.39 1.34 -4.39
CA ALA A 299 -15.75 1.76 -5.74
C ALA A 299 -16.47 0.64 -6.50
N ALA A 300 -17.11 1.02 -7.60
CA ALA A 300 -17.65 0.08 -8.57
C ALA A 300 -16.92 0.20 -9.90
N SER A 301 -16.91 -0.89 -10.67
CA SER A 301 -16.26 -0.95 -11.97
C SER A 301 -16.98 -1.92 -12.90
N GLY A 302 -16.91 -1.64 -14.19
CA GLY A 302 -17.38 -2.52 -15.25
C GLY A 302 -16.57 -2.35 -16.52
N LEU A 303 -16.36 -3.46 -17.24
CA LEU A 303 -15.61 -3.48 -18.50
C LEU A 303 -16.50 -3.75 -19.71
N GLY A 304 -17.74 -4.21 -19.48
CA GLY A 304 -18.67 -4.54 -20.55
C GLY A 304 -18.37 -5.88 -21.21
N ALA A 305 -19.13 -6.16 -22.27
CA ALA A 305 -18.96 -7.37 -23.06
C ALA A 305 -17.65 -7.35 -23.87
N TYR A 306 -17.06 -8.52 -24.08
CA TYR A 306 -15.92 -8.68 -24.97
C TYR A 306 -16.29 -8.27 -26.39
N LYS A 307 -15.60 -7.26 -26.93
CA LYS A 307 -15.68 -6.92 -28.35
C LYS A 307 -14.56 -7.63 -29.11
N SER A 308 -14.93 -8.41 -30.12
CA SER A 308 -13.96 -9.01 -31.04
C SER A 308 -13.20 -7.94 -31.83
N GLU A 309 -11.97 -8.26 -32.26
CA GLU A 309 -11.05 -7.39 -33.01
C GLU A 309 -11.68 -6.73 -34.26
N GLN A 310 -12.78 -7.27 -34.81
CA GLN A 310 -13.49 -6.69 -35.95
C GLN A 310 -14.15 -5.33 -35.65
N ASN A 311 -14.48 -5.02 -34.39
CA ASN A 311 -15.12 -3.75 -33.99
C ASN A 311 -14.13 -2.68 -33.50
N LYS A 312 -12.81 -2.89 -33.66
CA LYS A 312 -11.74 -2.06 -33.08
C LYS A 312 -11.47 -0.75 -33.86
N ARG A 313 -12.11 -0.56 -35.02
CA ARG A 313 -11.83 0.54 -35.97
C ARG A 313 -12.60 1.83 -35.70
N GLU A 314 -13.63 1.81 -34.87
CA GLU A 314 -14.33 3.02 -34.46
C GLU A 314 -13.71 3.54 -33.15
N ARG A 315 -13.34 4.83 -33.10
CA ARG A 315 -13.06 5.53 -31.84
C ARG A 315 -14.38 5.63 -31.08
N VAL A 316 -14.76 4.55 -30.40
CA VAL A 316 -15.89 4.56 -29.49
C VAL A 316 -15.46 5.32 -28.25
N GLU A 317 -16.25 6.31 -27.84
CA GLU A 317 -16.02 7.05 -26.60
C GLU A 317 -15.90 6.05 -25.43
N GLU A 318 -14.98 6.29 -24.49
CA GLU A 318 -14.92 5.47 -23.27
C GLU A 318 -16.05 5.91 -22.34
N GLY A 319 -16.85 4.97 -21.86
CA GLY A 319 -17.86 5.24 -20.84
C GLY A 319 -17.23 5.38 -19.45
N ASN A 320 -18.06 5.64 -18.44
CA ASN A 320 -17.60 5.94 -17.09
C ASN A 320 -17.20 4.71 -16.23
N GLY A 321 -17.25 3.49 -16.78
CA GLY A 321 -17.13 2.24 -16.01
C GLY A 321 -15.79 1.98 -15.30
N LEU A 322 -14.76 2.81 -15.54
CA LEU A 322 -13.46 2.74 -14.86
C LEU A 322 -13.10 4.03 -14.11
N ASP A 323 -13.95 5.05 -14.13
CA ASP A 323 -13.58 6.39 -13.65
C ASP A 323 -13.26 6.40 -12.16
N SER A 324 -14.10 5.77 -11.33
CA SER A 324 -13.86 5.67 -9.89
C SER A 324 -12.55 4.95 -9.55
N LEU A 325 -12.17 3.95 -10.36
CA LEU A 325 -10.89 3.28 -10.18
C LEU A 325 -9.74 4.19 -10.61
N LYS A 326 -9.82 4.82 -11.79
CA LYS A 326 -8.78 5.76 -12.28
C LYS A 326 -8.58 6.92 -11.29
N GLU A 327 -9.65 7.44 -10.71
CA GLU A 327 -9.62 8.48 -9.68
C GLU A 327 -8.89 8.03 -8.41
N PHE A 328 -9.21 6.83 -7.90
CA PHE A 328 -8.49 6.24 -6.77
C PHE A 328 -7.00 6.06 -7.07
N LEU A 329 -6.64 5.52 -8.25
CA LEU A 329 -5.25 5.34 -8.65
C LEU A 329 -4.52 6.71 -8.75
N TRP A 330 -5.20 7.77 -9.19
CA TRP A 330 -4.63 9.12 -9.26
C TRP A 330 -4.33 9.71 -7.88
N LYS A 331 -5.22 9.49 -6.91
CA LYS A 331 -5.12 9.99 -5.52
C LYS A 331 -3.91 9.43 -4.76
N ILE A 332 -3.49 8.19 -5.06
CA ILE A 332 -2.33 7.49 -4.45
C ILE A 332 -1.02 7.98 -5.03
#